data_AF-A0A842ZPV8-F1
#
_entry.id   AF-A0A842ZPV8-F1
#
_cell.length_a   1.000
_cell.length_b   1.000
_cell.length_c   1.000
_cell.angle_alpha   90.00
_cell.angle_beta   90.00
_cell.angle_gamma   90.00
#
_symmetry.space_group_name_H-M   'P 1'
#
loop_
_entity.id
_entity.type
_entity.pdbx_description
1 polymer ?
#
loop_
_entity_poly.entity_id
_entity_poly.type
_entity_poly.pdbx_seq_one_letter_code
_entity_poly.pdbx_strand_id
1 'polypeptide(L)'
;MVKQSFQYIQGKLLGNGRGNMCSYSEDVLDCDNQSLQHFVSNSPWNHRPVLDHIQRDVIDAVGDNTNGSLHIDECCFPKQGKDSVGVAFQYCGRLGKVANCQVGVFLGYAKDSYRTLIDERLYLPKEWITDKVRRRKCGVPWYVRFKKKTELAWEMIHHAQKKNKMPFGW
;
A
#
# COMPACT_ATOMS: atom_id res chain seq x y z
N MET A 1 -4.64 -12.45 -15.54
CA MET A 1 -4.44 -11.53 -14.41
C MET A 1 -5.74 -11.27 -13.65
N VAL A 2 -6.84 -10.93 -14.34
CA VAL A 2 -8.15 -10.66 -13.69
C VAL A 2 -8.66 -11.82 -12.83
N LYS A 3 -8.49 -13.08 -13.27
CA LYS A 3 -8.90 -14.26 -12.49
C LYS A 3 -8.17 -14.33 -11.14
N GLN A 4 -6.83 -14.30 -11.15
CA GLN A 4 -6.04 -14.41 -9.92
C GLN A 4 -6.25 -13.23 -8.97
N SER A 5 -6.41 -12.01 -9.47
CA SER A 5 -6.73 -10.86 -8.62
C SER A 5 -8.09 -11.01 -7.95
N PHE A 6 -9.10 -11.50 -8.67
CA PHE A 6 -10.42 -11.73 -8.11
C PHE A 6 -10.39 -12.82 -7.03
N GLN A 7 -9.74 -13.96 -7.32
CA GLN A 7 -9.57 -15.05 -6.35
C GLN A 7 -8.81 -14.59 -5.09
N TYR A 8 -7.78 -13.75 -5.25
CA TYR A 8 -7.04 -13.19 -4.11
C TYR A 8 -7.93 -12.31 -3.22
N ILE A 9 -8.75 -11.44 -3.82
CA ILE A 9 -9.68 -10.58 -3.08
C ILE A 9 -10.78 -11.41 -2.43
N GLN A 10 -11.34 -12.42 -3.11
CA GLN A 10 -12.29 -13.35 -2.52
C GLN A 10 -11.69 -14.03 -1.29
N GLY A 11 -10.47 -14.58 -1.39
CA GLY A 11 -9.80 -15.20 -0.25
C GLY A 11 -9.61 -14.22 0.92
N LYS A 12 -9.28 -12.96 0.63
CA LYS A 12 -9.16 -11.91 1.65
C LYS A 12 -10.49 -11.58 2.35
N LEU A 13 -11.61 -11.65 1.64
CA LEU A 13 -12.93 -11.30 2.16
C LEU A 13 -13.66 -12.48 2.82
N LEU A 14 -13.43 -13.70 2.33
CA LEU A 14 -14.03 -14.92 2.85
C LEU A 14 -13.23 -15.51 4.03
N GLY A 15 -11.91 -15.35 4.01
CA GLY A 15 -11.04 -15.93 5.02
C GLY A 15 -11.23 -15.27 6.39
N ASN A 16 -11.36 -16.10 7.43
CA ASN A 16 -11.45 -15.62 8.81
C ASN A 16 -10.06 -15.26 9.36
N GLY A 17 -9.89 -13.99 9.77
CA GLY A 17 -8.67 -13.52 10.43
C GLY A 17 -7.47 -13.34 9.49
N ARG A 18 -6.26 -13.72 9.93
CA ARG A 18 -5.02 -13.56 9.15
C ARG A 18 -4.83 -14.73 8.19
N GLY A 19 -5.41 -14.63 6.99
CA GLY A 19 -5.24 -15.63 5.94
C GLY A 19 -3.88 -15.58 5.22
N ASN A 20 -3.55 -16.68 4.56
CA ASN A 20 -2.38 -16.88 3.68
C ASN A 20 -2.83 -17.54 2.37
N MET A 21 -1.91 -17.76 1.41
CA MET A 21 -2.31 -18.28 0.10
C MET A 21 -2.84 -19.73 0.14
N CYS A 22 -2.41 -20.53 1.12
CA CYS A 22 -2.94 -21.88 1.30
C CYS A 22 -4.39 -21.82 1.81
N SER A 23 -4.65 -21.01 2.84
CA SER A 23 -6.03 -20.86 3.35
C SER A 23 -6.96 -20.28 2.28
N TYR A 24 -6.48 -19.33 1.47
CA TYR A 24 -7.29 -18.78 0.37
C TYR A 24 -7.61 -19.82 -0.71
N SER A 25 -6.73 -20.78 -0.97
CA SER A 25 -7.04 -21.86 -1.91
C SER A 25 -8.05 -22.88 -1.38
N GLU A 26 -8.23 -22.95 -0.05
CA GLU A 26 -9.25 -23.80 0.58
C GLU A 26 -10.64 -23.12 0.51
N ASP A 27 -10.69 -21.81 0.71
CA ASP A 27 -11.94 -21.04 0.77
C ASP A 27 -12.49 -20.65 -0.63
N VAL A 28 -11.63 -20.62 -1.66
CA VAL A 28 -11.97 -20.12 -3.00
C VAL A 28 -11.93 -21.26 -4.02
N LEU A 29 -13.06 -21.49 -4.71
CA LEU A 29 -13.17 -22.50 -5.76
C LEU A 29 -12.19 -22.26 -6.92
N ASP A 30 -11.66 -23.35 -7.47
CA ASP A 30 -10.69 -23.38 -8.58
C ASP A 30 -9.46 -22.49 -8.34
N CYS A 31 -9.09 -22.31 -7.08
CA CYS A 31 -7.95 -21.52 -6.66
C CYS A 31 -6.76 -22.42 -6.34
N ASP A 32 -5.58 -22.00 -6.77
CA ASP A 32 -4.33 -22.71 -6.53
C ASP A 32 -3.38 -21.80 -5.71
N ASN A 33 -2.83 -22.35 -4.62
CA ASN A 33 -1.98 -21.61 -3.70
C ASN A 33 -0.73 -21.07 -4.40
N GLN A 34 -0.13 -21.84 -5.32
CA GLN A 34 1.11 -21.49 -6.00
C GLN A 34 0.85 -20.34 -6.99
N SER A 35 -0.26 -20.42 -7.72
CA SER A 35 -0.77 -19.35 -8.59
C SER A 35 -1.02 -18.05 -7.82
N LEU A 36 -1.66 -18.10 -6.64
CA LEU A 36 -1.84 -16.90 -5.80
C LEU A 36 -0.51 -16.35 -5.27
N GLN A 37 0.39 -17.23 -4.84
CA GLN A 37 1.73 -16.83 -4.36
C GLN A 37 2.52 -16.12 -5.45
N HIS A 38 2.53 -16.68 -6.67
CA HIS A 38 3.16 -16.05 -7.84
C HIS A 38 2.47 -14.75 -8.24
N PHE A 39 1.14 -14.69 -8.18
CA PHE A 39 0.37 -13.47 -8.48
C PHE A 39 0.79 -12.30 -7.58
N VAL A 40 0.90 -12.53 -6.26
CA VAL A 40 1.26 -11.46 -5.32
C VAL A 40 2.76 -11.16 -5.31
N SER A 41 3.62 -12.16 -5.55
CA SER A 41 5.07 -12.01 -5.34
C SER A 41 5.88 -11.73 -6.61
N ASN A 42 5.49 -12.29 -7.76
CA ASN A 42 6.32 -12.31 -8.97
C ASN A 42 5.63 -11.75 -10.22
N SER A 43 4.30 -11.66 -10.23
CA SER A 43 3.56 -11.13 -11.37
C SER A 43 3.95 -9.68 -11.66
N PRO A 44 4.24 -9.30 -12.91
CA PRO A 44 4.75 -7.97 -13.27
C PRO A 44 3.66 -6.89 -13.31
N TRP A 45 2.62 -7.00 -12.49
CA TRP A 45 1.51 -6.08 -12.53
C TRP A 45 1.85 -4.74 -11.86
N ASN A 46 1.43 -3.66 -12.51
CA ASN A 46 1.60 -2.32 -11.96
C ASN A 46 0.39 -2.00 -11.07
N HIS A 47 0.63 -1.67 -9.79
CA HIS A 47 -0.43 -1.30 -8.85
C HIS A 47 -0.94 0.14 -9.06
N ARG A 48 -0.13 1.02 -9.67
CA ARG A 48 -0.47 2.44 -9.83
C ARG A 48 -1.79 2.67 -10.61
N PRO A 49 -2.07 1.98 -11.73
CA PRO A 49 -3.36 2.09 -12.42
C PRO A 49 -4.57 1.71 -11.55
N VAL A 50 -4.41 0.78 -10.59
CA VAL A 50 -5.48 0.37 -9.68
C VAL A 50 -5.79 1.50 -8.70
N LEU A 51 -4.77 2.12 -8.11
CA LEU A 51 -4.96 3.29 -7.23
C LEU A 51 -5.52 4.50 -7.99
N ASP A 52 -5.08 4.72 -9.22
CA ASP A 52 -5.65 5.77 -10.07
C ASP A 52 -7.13 5.52 -10.36
N HIS A 53 -7.56 4.25 -10.44
CA HIS A 53 -8.96 3.88 -10.60
C HIS A 53 -9.77 4.10 -9.33
N ILE A 54 -9.26 3.64 -8.18
CA ILE A 54 -9.88 3.90 -6.88
C ILE A 54 -10.10 5.40 -6.67
N GLN A 55 -9.12 6.23 -7.03
CA GLN A 55 -9.27 7.69 -6.97
C GLN A 55 -10.44 8.20 -7.83
N ARG A 56 -10.63 7.68 -9.04
CA ARG A 56 -11.78 8.07 -9.89
C ARG A 56 -13.10 7.63 -9.26
N ASP A 57 -13.17 6.40 -8.77
CA ASP A 57 -14.37 5.87 -8.14
C ASP A 57 -14.75 6.68 -6.89
N VAL A 58 -13.76 7.13 -6.12
CA VAL A 58 -13.96 8.00 -4.96
C VAL A 58 -14.42 9.39 -5.37
N ILE A 59 -13.88 9.96 -6.45
CA ILE A 59 -14.33 11.25 -7.00
C ILE A 59 -15.80 11.14 -7.41
N ASP A 60 -16.16 10.10 -8.15
CA ASP A 60 -17.52 9.89 -8.64
C ASP A 60 -18.52 9.63 -7.50
N ALA A 61 -18.09 8.92 -6.46
CA ALA A 61 -18.97 8.57 -5.33
C ALA A 61 -19.13 9.70 -4.29
N VAL A 62 -18.05 10.38 -3.93
CA VAL A 62 -18.01 11.31 -2.77
C VAL A 62 -17.18 12.58 -2.99
N GLY A 63 -16.65 12.81 -4.20
CA GLY A 63 -15.81 13.96 -4.51
C GLY A 63 -16.54 15.30 -4.33
N ASP A 64 -15.91 16.25 -3.65
CA ASP A 64 -16.48 17.56 -3.35
C ASP A 64 -15.40 18.64 -3.27
N ASN A 65 -15.59 19.75 -4.00
CA ASN A 65 -14.61 20.84 -4.07
C ASN A 65 -14.60 21.75 -2.84
N THR A 66 -15.61 21.66 -1.97
CA THR A 66 -15.75 22.55 -0.82
C THR A 66 -15.59 21.77 0.48
N ASN A 67 -16.23 20.61 0.59
CA ASN A 67 -16.29 19.82 1.82
C ASN A 67 -15.36 18.59 1.80
N GLY A 68 -14.66 18.36 0.69
CA GLY A 68 -13.65 17.32 0.58
C GLY A 68 -12.36 17.72 1.28
N SER A 69 -11.73 16.78 1.99
CA SER A 69 -10.44 16.97 2.65
C SER A 69 -9.51 15.78 2.42
N LEU A 70 -8.21 16.06 2.32
CA LEU A 70 -7.15 15.06 2.18
C LEU A 70 -6.43 14.86 3.51
N HIS A 71 -6.37 13.61 3.96
CA HIS A 71 -5.76 13.24 5.24
C HIS A 71 -4.53 12.41 4.96
N ILE A 72 -3.41 12.72 5.60
CA ILE A 72 -2.17 11.95 5.46
C ILE A 72 -1.82 11.38 6.81
N ASP A 73 -1.54 10.08 6.84
CA ASP A 73 -1.03 9.43 8.03
C ASP A 73 0.00 8.35 7.68
N GLU A 74 0.85 8.02 8.63
CA GLU A 74 1.75 6.88 8.54
C GLU A 74 1.23 5.71 9.39
N CYS A 75 1.28 4.50 8.84
CA CYS A 75 0.98 3.30 9.59
C CYS A 75 2.21 2.39 9.69
N CYS A 76 2.45 1.89 10.90
CA CYS A 76 3.57 1.00 11.20
C CYS A 76 3.10 -0.45 11.33
N PHE A 77 3.81 -1.36 10.66
CA PHE A 77 3.57 -2.79 10.70
C PHE A 77 4.77 -3.49 11.36
N PRO A 78 4.62 -4.01 12.60
CA PRO A 78 5.68 -4.78 13.24
C PRO A 78 6.10 -5.98 12.39
N LYS A 79 7.41 -6.21 12.30
CA LYS A 79 7.98 -7.31 11.52
C LYS A 79 9.14 -7.96 12.27
N GLN A 80 9.34 -9.24 12.01
CA GLN A 80 10.54 -9.96 12.41
C GLN A 80 11.44 -10.18 11.19
N GLY A 81 12.75 -10.20 11.41
CA GLY A 81 13.75 -10.40 10.35
C GLY A 81 14.13 -9.12 9.60
N LYS A 82 14.94 -9.30 8.54
CA LYS A 82 15.58 -8.21 7.79
C LYS A 82 15.15 -8.12 6.32
N ASP A 83 14.41 -9.10 5.81
CA ASP A 83 14.17 -9.20 4.36
C ASP A 83 12.82 -8.61 3.91
N SER A 84 11.94 -8.20 4.84
CA SER A 84 10.74 -7.43 4.47
C SER A 84 11.13 -6.02 4.01
N VAL A 85 10.86 -5.68 2.74
CA VAL A 85 11.25 -4.39 2.14
C VAL A 85 10.80 -3.21 3.01
N GLY A 86 11.72 -2.31 3.36
CA GLY A 86 11.43 -1.14 4.21
C GLY A 86 11.43 -1.40 5.71
N VAL A 87 11.70 -2.63 6.17
CA VAL A 87 11.78 -2.91 7.61
C VAL A 87 13.06 -2.35 8.22
N ALA A 88 12.94 -1.58 9.30
CA ALA A 88 14.05 -1.08 10.10
C ALA A 88 13.59 -0.80 11.54
N PHE A 89 14.54 -0.56 12.45
CA PHE A 89 14.24 -0.06 13.79
C PHE A 89 13.84 1.41 13.72
N GLN A 90 12.57 1.69 13.98
CA GLN A 90 11.99 3.03 14.02
C GLN A 90 10.84 3.07 15.02
N TYR A 91 10.36 4.26 15.37
CA TYR A 91 9.23 4.38 16.29
C TYR A 91 7.98 3.74 15.67
N CYS A 92 7.44 2.71 16.33
CA CYS A 92 6.26 2.00 15.87
C CYS A 92 5.07 2.44 16.72
N GLY A 93 4.21 3.30 16.18
CA GLY A 93 3.04 3.83 16.91
C GLY A 93 2.16 2.74 17.50
N ARG A 94 1.96 1.63 16.78
CA ARG A 94 1.19 0.46 17.25
C ARG A 94 1.77 -0.20 18.51
N LEU A 95 3.08 -0.15 18.71
CA LEU A 95 3.76 -0.75 19.86
C LEU A 95 4.19 0.29 20.91
N GLY A 96 4.02 1.58 20.64
CA GLY A 96 4.44 2.67 21.53
C GLY A 96 5.95 2.78 21.77
N LYS A 97 6.78 2.13 20.95
CA LYS A 97 8.23 2.06 21.14
C LYS A 97 8.99 1.95 19.83
N VAL A 98 10.31 2.13 19.90
CA VAL A 98 11.20 1.77 18.80
C VAL A 98 11.18 0.26 18.62
N ALA A 99 10.83 -0.19 17.43
CA ALA A 99 10.75 -1.60 17.08
C ALA A 99 11.11 -1.80 15.61
N ASN A 100 11.46 -3.03 15.25
CA ASN A 100 11.62 -3.41 13.85
C ASN A 100 10.24 -3.42 13.18
N CYS A 101 9.99 -2.45 12.30
CA CYS A 101 8.72 -2.32 11.61
C CYS A 101 8.90 -1.77 10.20
N GLN A 102 7.91 -2.07 9.37
CA GLN A 102 7.72 -1.48 8.05
C GLN A 102 6.74 -0.32 8.19
N VAL A 103 6.96 0.77 7.46
CA VAL A 103 6.10 1.95 7.52
C VAL A 103 5.54 2.28 6.13
N GLY A 104 4.24 2.41 6.05
CA GLY A 104 3.55 2.97 4.88
C GLY A 104 3.04 4.37 5.17
N VAL A 105 3.08 5.25 4.18
CA VAL A 105 2.41 6.55 4.19
C VAL A 105 1.15 6.39 3.35
N PHE A 106 0.01 6.83 3.88
CA PHE A 106 -1.30 6.64 3.27
C PHE A 106 -1.98 7.99 3.05
N LEU A 107 -2.65 8.13 1.91
CA LEU A 107 -3.51 9.27 1.61
C LEU A 107 -4.97 8.82 1.73
N GLY A 108 -5.70 9.48 2.62
CA GLY A 108 -7.14 9.32 2.79
C GLY A 108 -7.92 10.48 2.18
N TYR A 109 -9.13 10.18 1.74
CA TYR A 109 -10.15 11.14 1.35
C TYR A 109 -11.29 11.14 2.36
N ALA A 110 -11.76 12.33 2.72
CA ALA A 110 -12.78 12.53 3.72
C ALA A 110 -13.79 13.59 3.30
N LYS A 111 -15.07 13.26 3.36
CA LYS A 111 -16.22 14.19 3.25
C LYS A 111 -17.30 13.74 4.23
N ASP A 112 -17.81 14.65 5.07
CA ASP A 112 -18.87 14.36 6.06
C ASP A 112 -18.56 13.11 6.90
N SER A 113 -19.33 12.03 6.77
CA SER A 113 -19.12 10.72 7.41
C SER A 113 -18.34 9.71 6.55
N TYR A 114 -18.06 10.03 5.28
CA TYR A 114 -17.33 9.15 4.36
C TYR A 114 -15.83 9.29 4.53
N ARG A 115 -15.13 8.17 4.70
CA ARG A 115 -13.68 8.09 4.84
C ARG A 115 -13.16 6.90 4.04
N THR A 116 -12.14 7.10 3.21
CA THR A 116 -11.53 6.01 2.43
C THR A 116 -10.06 6.31 2.11
N LEU A 117 -9.28 5.27 1.79
CA LEU A 117 -7.90 5.40 1.33
C LEU A 117 -7.87 5.51 -0.19
N ILE A 118 -7.03 6.42 -0.70
CA ILE A 118 -6.92 6.75 -2.13
C ILE A 118 -5.49 6.63 -2.67
N ASP A 119 -4.49 6.50 -1.81
CA ASP A 119 -3.10 6.26 -2.23
C ASP A 119 -2.26 5.68 -1.08
N GLU A 120 -1.17 5.02 -1.44
CA GLU A 120 -0.17 4.52 -0.51
C GLU A 120 1.26 4.60 -1.08
N ARG A 121 2.23 4.79 -0.18
CA ARG A 121 3.66 4.71 -0.48
C ARG A 121 4.39 3.99 0.63
N LEU A 122 5.24 3.04 0.25
CA LEU A 122 6.16 2.41 1.19
C LEU A 122 7.30 3.37 1.55
N TYR A 123 7.51 3.64 2.84
CA TYR A 123 8.68 4.37 3.29
C TYR A 123 9.90 3.44 3.34
N LEU A 124 10.99 3.85 2.68
CA LEU A 124 12.23 3.09 2.60
C LEU A 124 13.35 3.84 3.34
N PRO A 125 13.77 3.38 4.54
CA PRO A 125 14.83 4.02 5.32
C PRO A 125 16.17 4.12 4.57
N LYS A 126 17.02 5.08 4.94
CA LYS A 126 18.33 5.30 4.29
C LYS A 126 19.20 4.03 4.25
N GLU A 127 19.19 3.23 5.31
CA GLU A 127 19.94 1.97 5.40
C GLU A 127 19.58 0.98 4.28
N TRP A 128 18.32 0.96 3.84
CA TRP A 128 17.90 0.14 2.71
C TRP A 128 18.45 0.64 1.40
N ILE A 129 18.63 1.95 1.26
CA ILE A 129 19.12 2.56 0.02
C ILE A 129 20.61 2.29 -0.16
N THR A 130 21.38 2.32 0.93
CA THR A 130 22.83 2.11 0.93
C THR A 130 23.24 0.63 0.86
N ASP A 131 22.42 -0.28 1.39
CA ASP A 131 22.69 -1.73 1.33
C ASP A 131 22.31 -2.35 -0.02
N LYS A 132 23.26 -2.28 -0.98
CA LYS A 132 23.07 -2.83 -2.34
C LYS A 132 22.80 -4.34 -2.35
N VAL A 133 23.38 -5.09 -1.41
CA VAL A 133 23.23 -6.55 -1.34
C VAL A 133 21.81 -6.91 -0.91
N ARG A 134 21.31 -6.28 0.16
CA ARG A 134 19.94 -6.46 0.66
C ARG A 134 18.90 -6.01 -0.36
N ARG A 135 19.13 -4.88 -1.05
CA ARG A 135 18.25 -4.43 -2.15
C ARG A 135 18.11 -5.47 -3.24
N ARG A 136 19.23 -5.99 -3.74
CA ARG A 136 19.23 -7.01 -4.80
C ARG A 136 18.51 -8.27 -4.33
N LYS A 137 18.80 -8.73 -3.11
CA LYS A 137 18.17 -9.91 -2.51
C LYS A 137 16.64 -9.77 -2.41
N CYS A 138 16.16 -8.60 -2.00
CA CYS A 138 14.72 -8.36 -1.78
C CYS A 138 13.98 -7.75 -2.98
N GLY A 139 14.63 -7.67 -4.15
CA GLY A 139 14.02 -7.14 -5.37
C GLY A 139 13.77 -5.63 -5.40
N VAL A 140 14.46 -4.84 -4.58
CA VAL A 140 14.31 -3.37 -4.57
C VAL A 140 15.07 -2.76 -5.75
N PRO A 141 14.40 -2.12 -6.71
CA PRO A 141 15.06 -1.61 -7.92
C PRO A 141 16.12 -0.56 -7.61
N TRP A 142 17.24 -0.57 -8.35
CA TRP A 142 18.40 0.31 -8.09
C TRP A 142 18.09 1.80 -8.21
N TYR A 143 17.09 2.18 -9.00
CA TYR A 143 16.69 3.57 -9.23
C TYR A 143 15.88 4.16 -8.07
N VAL A 144 15.35 3.34 -7.14
CA VAL A 144 14.66 3.86 -5.96
C VAL A 144 15.67 4.65 -5.10
N ARG A 145 15.27 5.84 -4.68
CA ARG A 145 16.06 6.76 -3.83
C ARG A 145 15.37 6.97 -2.50
N PHE A 146 16.14 7.40 -1.51
CA PHE A 146 15.59 7.82 -0.23
C PHE A 146 14.64 8.99 -0.44
N LYS A 147 13.47 8.94 0.21
CA LYS A 147 12.53 10.05 0.33
C LYS A 147 12.05 10.12 1.77
N LYS A 148 11.96 11.33 2.32
CA LYS A 148 11.28 11.61 3.58
C LYS A 148 9.80 11.28 3.42
N LYS A 149 9.14 10.95 4.53
CA LYS A 149 7.71 10.67 4.55
C LYS A 149 6.87 11.86 4.07
N THR A 150 7.30 13.08 4.39
CA THR A 150 6.68 14.32 3.89
C THR A 150 6.82 14.50 2.37
N GLU A 151 7.94 14.07 1.78
CA GLU A 151 8.12 14.08 0.33
C GLU A 151 7.20 13.06 -0.35
N LEU A 152 7.06 11.86 0.23
CA LEU A 152 6.11 10.85 -0.24
C LEU A 152 4.66 11.36 -0.16
N ALA A 153 4.30 12.00 0.96
CA ALA A 153 2.99 12.61 1.17
C ALA A 153 2.68 13.68 0.12
N TRP A 154 3.62 14.58 -0.12
CA TRP A 154 3.49 15.61 -1.14
C TRP A 154 3.32 15.02 -2.55
N GLU A 155 4.11 13.99 -2.89
CA GLU A 155 3.98 13.31 -4.18
C GLU A 155 2.61 12.66 -4.37
N MET A 156 2.01 12.09 -3.33
CA MET A 156 0.66 11.54 -3.40
C MET A 156 -0.38 12.63 -3.64
N ILE A 157 -0.34 13.74 -2.87
CA ILE A 157 -1.26 14.88 -3.08
C ILE A 157 -1.13 15.42 -4.50
N HIS A 158 0.10 15.71 -4.91
CA HIS A 158 0.39 16.27 -6.23
C HIS A 158 -0.03 15.32 -7.35
N HIS A 159 0.17 14.01 -7.19
CA HIS A 159 -0.31 13.01 -8.15
C HIS A 159 -1.84 12.98 -8.23
N ALA A 160 -2.55 12.93 -7.11
CA ALA A 160 -4.01 12.91 -7.07
C ALA A 160 -4.62 14.17 -7.75
N GLN A 161 -4.03 15.34 -7.49
CA GLN A 161 -4.38 16.59 -8.16
C GLN A 161 -4.10 16.55 -9.67
N LYS A 162 -2.87 16.25 -10.06
CA LYS A 162 -2.44 16.33 -11.46
C LYS A 162 -3.09 15.27 -12.35
N LYS A 163 -3.25 14.04 -11.83
CA LYS A 163 -3.72 12.89 -12.61
C LYS A 163 -5.23 12.84 -12.72
N ASN A 164 -5.93 13.02 -11.61
CA ASN A 164 -7.37 12.78 -11.52
C ASN A 164 -8.17 14.03 -11.10
N LYS A 165 -7.51 15.18 -10.85
CA LYS A 165 -8.17 16.42 -10.39
C LYS A 165 -9.02 16.20 -9.14
N MET A 166 -8.49 15.43 -8.18
CA MET A 166 -9.18 15.09 -6.92
C MET A 166 -9.75 16.35 -6.24
N PRO A 167 -11.06 16.53 -6.10
CA PRO A 167 -11.63 17.77 -5.58
C PRO A 167 -11.51 17.83 -4.05
N PHE A 168 -11.03 18.95 -3.51
CA PHE A 168 -11.00 19.22 -2.07
C PHE A 168 -10.92 20.72 -1.78
N GLY A 169 -11.51 21.16 -0.66
CA GLY A 169 -11.79 22.58 -0.41
C GLY A 169 -10.91 23.32 0.59
N TRP A 170 -10.13 22.57 1.39
CA TRP A 170 -9.37 23.07 2.55
C TRP A 170 -10.21 23.64 3.69
#